data_AF-A0A959UW98-F1
#
_entry.id   AF-A0A959UW98-F1
#
_cell.length_a   1.000
_cell.length_b   1.000
_cell.length_c   1.000
_cell.angle_alpha   90.00
_cell.angle_beta   90.00
_cell.angle_gamma   90.00
#
_symmetry.space_group_name_H-M   'P 1'
#
loop_
_entity.id
_entity.type
_entity.pdbx_description
1 polymer ?
#
loop_
_entity_poly.entity_id
_entity_poly.type
_entity_poly.pdbx_seq_one_letter_code
_entity_poly.pdbx_strand_id
1 'polypeptide(L)'
;MELGKKIYFLSDFHLGVPDAESSLAREKRICAFLDEASKDAAEILLLGDLFDFWFEWRKAVPRGHVRLLGKLAELSDRGIPVHLWIGNHDMWIFDYIPDEVGLQLHREPLERTWNGRRFLIGHGDGLGPGDHGYKFIKRVFRNPVCQWLFARLHPNFAIAMAEFWSGRSRKKNYE
;
A
#
# COMPACT_ATOMS: atom_id res chain seq x y z
N MET A 1 2.81 -24.12 10.04
CA MET A 1 1.50 -23.43 10.11
C MET A 1 0.45 -24.43 10.54
N GLU A 2 -0.67 -23.98 11.10
CA GLU A 2 -1.81 -24.86 11.41
C GLU A 2 -2.36 -25.52 10.13
N LEU A 3 -2.90 -26.73 10.28
CA LEU A 3 -3.45 -27.49 9.16
C LEU A 3 -4.67 -26.77 8.58
N GLY A 4 -4.71 -26.61 7.25
CA GLY A 4 -5.82 -25.95 6.54
C GLY A 4 -5.71 -24.42 6.44
N LYS A 5 -4.75 -23.79 7.13
CA LYS A 5 -4.50 -22.36 7.01
C LYS A 5 -3.62 -22.00 5.80
N LYS A 6 -3.84 -20.83 5.22
CA LYS A 6 -3.14 -20.31 4.04
C LYS A 6 -2.50 -18.95 4.28
N ILE A 7 -1.46 -18.66 3.50
CA ILE A 7 -0.82 -17.35 3.44
C ILE A 7 -1.22 -16.69 2.13
N TYR A 8 -1.80 -15.50 2.20
CA TYR A 8 -2.28 -14.77 1.03
C TYR A 8 -1.33 -13.62 0.70
N PHE A 9 -0.94 -13.50 -0.57
CA PHE A 9 -0.11 -12.40 -1.06
C PHE A 9 -0.93 -11.60 -2.07
N LEU A 10 -1.02 -10.29 -1.88
CA LEU A 10 -1.68 -9.35 -2.76
C LEU A 10 -0.82 -8.09 -2.95
N SER A 11 -0.95 -7.40 -4.06
CA SER A 11 -0.20 -6.16 -4.34
C SER A 11 -0.91 -5.36 -5.43
N ASP A 12 -0.44 -4.13 -5.68
CA ASP A 12 -0.71 -3.39 -6.91
C ASP A 12 -2.21 -3.20 -7.20
N PHE A 13 -2.97 -2.80 -6.19
CA PHE A 13 -4.37 -2.46 -6.37
C PHE A 13 -4.55 -1.12 -7.06
N HIS A 14 -3.62 -0.18 -6.85
CA HIS A 14 -3.62 1.16 -7.45
C HIS A 14 -5.01 1.81 -7.39
N LEU A 15 -5.68 1.80 -6.22
CA LEU A 15 -7.01 2.38 -6.09
C LEU A 15 -6.94 3.90 -6.32
N GLY A 16 -7.91 4.44 -7.06
CA GLY A 16 -7.98 5.84 -7.48
C GLY A 16 -7.91 6.03 -9.00
N VAL A 17 -7.51 4.99 -9.76
CA VAL A 17 -7.32 5.05 -11.21
C VAL A 17 -7.98 3.88 -11.96
N PRO A 18 -8.24 3.99 -13.27
CA PRO A 18 -8.17 5.20 -14.09
C PRO A 18 -9.28 6.22 -13.80
N ASP A 19 -10.37 5.78 -13.19
CA ASP A 19 -11.52 6.60 -12.85
C ASP A 19 -12.21 6.08 -11.58
N ALA A 20 -13.14 6.85 -11.03
CA ALA A 20 -13.82 6.52 -9.79
C ALA A 20 -14.70 5.27 -9.88
N GLU A 21 -15.33 5.01 -11.04
CA GLU A 21 -16.25 3.89 -11.22
C GLU A 21 -15.46 2.57 -11.30
N SER A 22 -14.46 2.52 -12.16
CA SER A 22 -13.60 1.34 -12.32
C SER A 22 -12.78 1.05 -11.06
N SER A 23 -12.27 2.09 -10.38
CA SER A 23 -11.60 1.94 -9.10
C SER A 23 -12.54 1.39 -8.02
N LEU A 24 -13.80 1.85 -7.96
CA LEU A 24 -14.77 1.34 -6.98
C LEU A 24 -15.13 -0.13 -7.25
N ALA A 25 -15.28 -0.51 -8.52
CA ALA A 25 -15.51 -1.91 -8.90
C ALA A 25 -14.34 -2.80 -8.46
N ARG A 26 -13.10 -2.34 -8.66
CA ARG A 26 -11.89 -3.03 -8.20
C ARG A 26 -11.82 -3.12 -6.68
N GLU A 27 -12.09 -2.02 -5.96
CA GLU A 27 -12.15 -1.99 -4.49
C GLU A 27 -13.13 -3.04 -3.95
N LYS A 28 -14.35 -3.12 -4.51
CA LYS A 28 -15.35 -4.12 -4.10
C LYS A 28 -14.87 -5.55 -4.36
N ARG A 29 -14.23 -5.80 -5.50
CA ARG A 29 -13.69 -7.12 -5.85
C ARG A 29 -12.59 -7.54 -4.87
N ILE A 30 -11.71 -6.62 -4.49
CA ILE A 30 -10.67 -6.86 -3.48
C ILE A 30 -11.31 -7.18 -2.13
N CYS A 31 -12.32 -6.41 -1.70
CA CYS A 31 -13.02 -6.68 -0.45
C CYS A 31 -13.67 -8.07 -0.43
N ALA A 32 -14.35 -8.45 -1.52
CA ALA A 32 -14.96 -9.78 -1.65
C ALA A 32 -13.92 -10.91 -1.63
N PHE A 33 -12.75 -10.69 -2.24
CA PHE A 33 -11.64 -11.65 -2.14
C PHE A 33 -11.13 -11.77 -0.70
N LEU A 34 -10.96 -10.64 -0.01
CA LEU A 34 -10.52 -10.61 1.38
C LEU A 34 -11.52 -11.31 2.31
N ASP A 35 -12.82 -11.19 2.04
CA ASP A 35 -13.86 -11.95 2.75
C ASP A 35 -13.66 -13.45 2.63
N GLU A 36 -13.43 -13.94 1.40
CA GLU A 36 -13.15 -15.35 1.14
C GLU A 36 -11.84 -15.81 1.78
N ALA A 37 -10.76 -15.05 1.61
CA ALA A 37 -9.47 -15.33 2.22
C ALA A 37 -9.53 -15.38 3.75
N SER A 38 -10.36 -14.53 4.37
CA SER A 38 -10.47 -14.46 5.83
C SER A 38 -10.96 -15.75 6.50
N LYS A 39 -11.55 -16.68 5.73
CA LYS A 39 -12.07 -17.96 6.24
C LYS A 39 -10.94 -18.91 6.64
N ASP A 40 -9.81 -18.87 5.94
CA ASP A 40 -8.68 -19.79 6.13
C ASP A 40 -7.31 -19.08 6.17
N ALA A 41 -7.26 -17.75 6.17
CA ALA A 41 -6.02 -17.00 6.34
C ALA A 41 -5.35 -17.31 7.70
N ALA A 42 -4.07 -17.67 7.63
CA ALA A 42 -3.13 -17.52 8.74
C ALA A 42 -2.58 -16.09 8.77
N GLU A 43 -2.19 -15.55 7.61
CA GLU A 43 -1.68 -14.18 7.46
C GLU A 43 -2.04 -13.67 6.05
N ILE A 44 -2.25 -12.35 5.94
CA ILE A 44 -2.45 -11.65 4.67
C ILE A 44 -1.31 -10.65 4.49
N LEU A 45 -0.60 -10.75 3.36
CA LEU A 45 0.55 -9.94 3.01
C LEU A 45 0.19 -9.03 1.84
N LEU A 46 0.16 -7.75 2.11
CA LEU A 46 -0.07 -6.68 1.14
C LEU A 46 1.28 -6.09 0.73
N LEU A 47 1.73 -6.36 -0.48
CA LEU A 47 3.07 -6.02 -0.98
C LEU A 47 3.09 -4.67 -1.71
N GLY A 48 2.52 -3.64 -1.10
CA GLY A 48 2.57 -2.27 -1.61
C GLY A 48 1.56 -1.94 -2.70
N ASP A 49 1.52 -0.64 -3.02
CA ASP A 49 0.69 -0.01 -4.06
C ASP A 49 -0.81 -0.38 -3.96
N LEU A 50 -1.35 -0.24 -2.76
CA LEU A 50 -2.79 -0.31 -2.51
C LEU A 50 -3.52 0.88 -3.13
N PHE A 51 -2.93 2.07 -3.02
CA PHE A 51 -3.48 3.31 -3.56
C PHE A 51 -2.61 3.82 -4.71
N ASP A 52 -3.21 4.60 -5.61
CA ASP A 52 -2.45 5.28 -6.66
C ASP A 52 -1.63 6.46 -6.10
N PHE A 53 -2.07 6.96 -4.95
CA PHE A 53 -1.37 7.97 -4.17
C PHE A 53 -1.88 7.93 -2.72
N TRP A 54 -0.96 7.93 -1.76
CA TRP A 54 -1.29 8.08 -0.35
C TRP A 54 -0.32 9.00 0.38
N PHE A 55 -0.86 9.86 1.25
CA PHE A 55 -0.07 10.69 2.18
C PHE A 55 -0.84 10.91 3.48
N GLU A 56 -0.20 10.66 4.60
CA GLU A 56 -0.81 10.87 5.91
C GLU A 56 -0.40 12.24 6.47
N TRP A 57 -1.33 13.20 6.45
CA TRP A 57 -1.18 14.40 7.26
C TRP A 57 -1.50 14.06 8.71
N ARG A 58 -0.94 14.83 9.64
CA ARG A 58 -1.16 14.70 11.09
C ARG A 58 -2.65 14.59 11.51
N LYS A 59 -3.58 15.11 10.73
CA LYS A 59 -5.02 15.12 11.04
C LYS A 59 -5.91 14.77 9.85
N ALA A 60 -5.34 14.32 8.73
CA ALA A 60 -6.10 14.05 7.52
C ALA A 60 -5.40 13.00 6.66
N VAL A 61 -6.21 12.22 5.96
CA VAL A 61 -5.79 11.28 4.92
C VAL A 61 -6.58 11.55 3.64
N PRO A 62 -6.13 11.08 2.46
CA PRO A 62 -6.88 11.23 1.23
C PRO A 62 -8.28 10.64 1.37
N ARG A 63 -9.28 11.35 0.86
CA ARG A 63 -10.66 10.86 0.85
C ARG A 63 -10.80 9.67 -0.11
N GLY A 64 -11.55 8.65 0.29
CA GLY A 64 -11.82 7.49 -0.55
C GLY A 64 -11.41 6.18 0.11
N HIS A 65 -11.50 5.09 -0.65
CA HIS A 65 -11.05 3.75 -0.26
C HIS A 65 -11.62 3.21 1.07
N VAL A 66 -12.74 3.79 1.52
CA VAL A 66 -13.33 3.52 2.83
C VAL A 66 -13.72 2.05 2.99
N ARG A 67 -14.10 1.37 1.90
CA ARG A 67 -14.49 -0.04 1.98
C ARG A 67 -13.27 -0.91 2.20
N LEU A 68 -12.18 -0.67 1.48
CA LEU A 68 -10.93 -1.37 1.70
C LEU A 68 -10.39 -1.09 3.11
N LEU A 69 -10.32 0.19 3.52
CA LEU A 69 -9.85 0.56 4.86
C LEU A 69 -10.69 -0.10 5.96
N GLY A 70 -12.02 -0.05 5.84
CA GLY A 70 -12.91 -0.71 6.79
C GLY A 70 -12.78 -2.24 6.79
N LYS A 71 -12.58 -2.86 5.62
CA LYS A 71 -12.32 -4.30 5.50
C LYS A 71 -11.02 -4.69 6.18
N LEU A 72 -9.95 -3.93 5.96
CA LEU A 72 -8.65 -4.18 6.56
C LEU A 72 -8.68 -4.01 8.09
N ALA A 73 -9.36 -2.97 8.59
CA ALA A 73 -9.59 -2.79 10.02
C ALA A 73 -10.38 -3.96 10.62
N GLU A 74 -11.49 -4.38 9.97
CA GLU A 74 -12.29 -5.51 10.43
C GLU A 74 -11.51 -6.83 10.49
N LEU A 75 -10.61 -7.08 9.54
CA LEU A 75 -9.72 -8.24 9.59
C LEU A 75 -8.73 -8.17 10.75
N SER A 76 -8.17 -6.98 11.00
CA SER A 76 -7.25 -6.76 12.13
C SER A 76 -7.96 -6.94 13.47
N ASP A 77 -9.16 -6.38 13.63
CA ASP A 77 -10.01 -6.52 14.83
C ASP A 77 -10.40 -7.98 15.10
N ARG A 78 -10.54 -8.80 14.05
CA ARG A 78 -10.77 -10.25 14.16
C ARG A 78 -9.50 -11.03 14.55
N GLY A 79 -8.36 -10.36 14.67
CA GLY A 79 -7.08 -10.97 15.01
C GLY A 79 -6.40 -11.67 13.84
N ILE A 80 -6.80 -11.40 12.59
CA ILE A 80 -6.11 -11.92 11.41
C ILE A 80 -4.90 -11.02 11.14
N PRO A 81 -3.65 -11.53 11.20
CA PRO A 81 -2.47 -10.72 10.91
C PRO A 81 -2.48 -10.21 9.47
N VAL A 82 -2.52 -8.89 9.32
CA VAL A 82 -2.36 -8.22 8.03
C VAL A 82 -1.06 -7.42 8.03
N HIS A 83 -0.16 -7.77 7.12
CA HIS A 83 1.11 -7.12 6.94
C HIS A 83 1.10 -6.25 5.68
N LEU A 84 1.64 -5.04 5.75
CA LEU A 84 1.73 -4.12 4.63
C LEU A 84 3.18 -3.72 4.39
N TRP A 85 3.71 -4.02 3.21
CA TRP A 85 4.95 -3.42 2.73
C TRP A 85 4.63 -2.13 2.00
N ILE A 86 5.40 -1.08 2.24
CA ILE A 86 5.25 0.14 1.45
C ILE A 86 5.67 -0.10 0.00
N GLY A 87 4.85 0.39 -0.92
CA GLY A 87 5.19 0.49 -2.34
C GLY A 87 5.66 1.89 -2.71
N ASN A 88 5.81 2.15 -4.00
CA ASN A 88 6.23 3.46 -4.49
C ASN A 88 5.11 4.48 -4.60
N HIS A 89 3.84 4.05 -4.65
CA HIS A 89 2.68 4.97 -4.61
C HIS A 89 2.23 5.30 -3.18
N ASP A 90 2.56 4.41 -2.23
CA ASP A 90 2.09 4.47 -0.84
C ASP A 90 3.23 4.70 0.17
N MET A 91 4.33 5.30 -0.28
CA MET A 91 5.53 5.47 0.55
C MET A 91 5.36 6.38 1.77
N TRP A 92 4.31 7.19 1.76
CA TRP A 92 3.96 8.13 2.83
C TRP A 92 2.83 7.62 3.73
N ILE A 93 2.68 6.29 3.81
CA ILE A 93 2.06 5.63 4.96
C ILE A 93 3.01 5.74 6.14
N PHE A 94 2.54 6.34 7.24
CA PHE A 94 3.28 6.62 8.46
C PHE A 94 2.67 5.86 9.64
N ASP A 95 1.71 6.47 10.31
CA ASP A 95 1.13 6.08 11.59
C ASP A 95 -0.36 5.77 11.49
N TYR A 96 -1.11 6.36 10.57
CA TYR A 96 -2.55 6.14 10.47
C TYR A 96 -2.91 4.69 10.12
N ILE A 97 -2.31 4.08 9.09
CA ILE A 97 -2.61 2.69 8.74
C ILE A 97 -2.22 1.70 9.87
N PRO A 98 -1.02 1.80 10.49
CA PRO A 98 -0.70 0.97 11.64
C PRO A 98 -1.59 1.20 12.87
N ASP A 99 -1.81 2.46 13.26
CA ASP A 99 -2.41 2.79 14.55
C ASP A 99 -3.94 2.73 14.51
N GLU A 100 -4.57 3.16 13.41
CA GLU A 100 -6.03 3.24 13.29
C GLU A 100 -6.64 2.03 12.54
N VAL A 101 -5.92 1.46 11.57
CA VAL A 101 -6.39 0.28 10.80
C VAL A 101 -5.81 -1.02 11.36
N GLY A 102 -4.73 -0.95 12.16
CA GLY A 102 -4.17 -2.11 12.85
C GLY A 102 -3.26 -2.98 11.97
N LEU A 103 -2.66 -2.43 10.91
CA LEU A 103 -1.80 -3.19 9.99
C LEU A 103 -0.34 -3.16 10.43
N GLN A 104 0.36 -4.28 10.23
CA GLN A 104 1.79 -4.36 10.50
C GLN A 104 2.61 -3.83 9.32
N LEU A 105 3.13 -2.62 9.46
CA LEU A 105 3.85 -1.92 8.39
C LEU A 105 5.33 -2.32 8.30
N HIS A 106 5.78 -2.61 7.08
CA HIS A 106 7.14 -2.97 6.74
C HIS A 106 7.69 -2.01 5.70
N ARG A 107 8.87 -1.45 5.98
CA ARG A 107 9.54 -0.50 5.05
C ARG A 107 10.64 -1.14 4.22
N GLU A 108 11.10 -2.30 4.65
CA GLU A 108 12.22 -3.03 4.07
C GLU A 108 11.81 -4.49 3.81
N PRO A 109 12.45 -5.19 2.86
CA PRO A 109 12.18 -6.59 2.62
C PRO A 109 12.44 -7.46 3.86
N LEU A 110 11.64 -8.51 4.04
CA LEU A 110 11.78 -9.47 5.13
C LEU A 110 11.88 -10.89 4.61
N GLU A 111 12.71 -11.68 5.28
CA GLU A 111 12.71 -13.12 5.10
C GLU A 111 11.69 -13.77 6.05
N ARG A 112 10.94 -14.74 5.51
CA ARG A 112 10.00 -15.57 6.25
C ARG A 112 10.16 -17.02 5.86
N THR A 113 9.90 -17.92 6.80
CA THR A 113 9.91 -19.37 6.55
C THR A 113 8.57 -19.95 6.94
N TRP A 114 7.85 -20.52 5.98
CA TRP A 114 6.62 -21.26 6.23
C TRP A 114 6.77 -22.68 5.69
N ASN A 115 6.40 -23.66 6.51
CA ASN A 115 6.41 -25.08 6.15
C ASN A 115 7.74 -25.54 5.52
N GLY A 116 8.86 -25.11 6.08
CA GLY A 116 10.22 -25.45 5.61
C GLY A 116 10.67 -24.72 4.33
N ARG A 117 9.85 -23.83 3.76
CA ARG A 117 10.19 -23.03 2.58
C ARG A 117 10.51 -21.59 2.99
N ARG A 118 11.62 -21.07 2.49
CA ARG A 118 12.07 -19.69 2.71
C ARG A 118 11.54 -18.77 1.62
N PHE A 119 11.09 -17.59 2.01
CA PHE A 119 10.56 -16.53 1.15
C PHE A 119 11.27 -15.22 1.49
N LEU A 120 11.69 -14.48 0.47
CA LEU A 120 12.10 -13.09 0.59
C LEU A 120 10.93 -12.23 0.09
N ILE A 121 10.47 -11.30 0.93
CA ILE A 121 9.21 -10.59 0.73
C ILE A 121 9.47 -9.10 0.77
N GLY A 122 9.02 -8.40 -0.26
CA GLY A 122 9.01 -6.95 -0.34
C GLY A 122 8.24 -6.53 -1.59
N HIS A 123 7.97 -5.24 -1.73
CA HIS A 123 7.25 -4.72 -2.91
C HIS A 123 8.06 -4.93 -4.20
N GLY A 124 9.38 -4.72 -4.17
CA GLY A 124 10.29 -5.01 -5.28
C GLY A 124 10.95 -3.79 -5.92
N ASP A 125 10.42 -2.59 -5.67
CA ASP A 125 10.90 -1.35 -6.27
C ASP A 125 12.32 -0.96 -5.84
N GLY A 126 13.18 -0.66 -6.82
CA GLY A 126 14.54 -0.16 -6.58
C GLY A 126 15.53 -1.17 -5.99
N LEU A 127 15.20 -2.48 -5.98
CA LEU A 127 16.09 -3.54 -5.46
C LEU A 127 17.15 -4.04 -6.47
N GLY A 128 16.98 -3.77 -7.77
CA GLY A 128 17.92 -4.16 -8.83
C GLY A 128 19.01 -3.13 -9.13
N PRO A 129 20.07 -3.49 -9.89
CA PRO A 129 21.03 -2.52 -10.43
C PRO A 129 20.34 -1.56 -11.41
N GLY A 130 20.84 -0.32 -11.55
CA GLY A 130 20.21 0.71 -12.38
C GLY A 130 19.18 1.58 -11.64
N ASP A 131 18.25 2.19 -12.38
CA ASP A 131 17.18 3.08 -11.88
C ASP A 131 17.65 4.23 -10.99
N HIS A 132 18.82 4.80 -11.31
CA HIS A 132 19.45 5.85 -10.50
C HIS A 132 18.54 7.08 -10.31
N GLY A 133 17.77 7.45 -11.34
CA GLY A 133 16.79 8.54 -11.25
C GLY A 133 15.66 8.22 -10.27
N TYR A 134 15.04 7.05 -10.40
CA TYR A 134 13.99 6.60 -9.48
C TYR A 134 14.52 6.48 -8.03
N LYS A 135 15.70 5.90 -7.84
CA LYS A 135 16.37 5.80 -6.53
C LYS A 135 16.69 7.16 -5.94
N PHE A 136 17.01 8.16 -6.76
CA PHE A 136 17.20 9.54 -6.30
C PHE A 136 15.87 10.16 -5.86
N ILE A 137 14.81 10.02 -6.67
CA ILE A 137 13.46 10.51 -6.32
C ILE A 137 12.99 9.87 -5.01
N LYS A 138 13.17 8.55 -4.85
CA LYS A 138 12.85 7.82 -3.61
C LYS A 138 13.57 8.41 -2.39
N ARG A 139 14.83 8.83 -2.52
CA ARG A 139 15.56 9.53 -1.44
C ARG A 139 14.96 10.90 -1.13
N VAL A 140 14.56 11.65 -2.14
CA VAL A 140 13.89 12.96 -1.95
C VAL A 140 12.57 12.77 -1.21
N PHE A 141 11.74 11.81 -1.62
CA PHE A 141 10.46 11.56 -0.95
C PHE A 141 10.59 10.95 0.45
N ARG A 142 11.67 10.23 0.75
CA ARG A 142 11.99 9.76 2.10
C ARG A 142 12.62 10.85 2.98
N ASN A 143 12.99 12.02 2.44
CA ASN A 143 13.60 13.08 3.21
C ASN A 143 12.57 13.75 4.15
N PRO A 144 12.81 13.81 5.48
CA PRO A 144 11.86 14.40 6.42
C PRO A 144 11.53 15.87 6.15
N VAL A 145 12.47 16.66 5.62
CA VAL A 145 12.23 18.06 5.26
C VAL A 145 11.30 18.15 4.05
N CYS A 146 11.49 17.28 3.04
CA CYS A 146 10.58 17.24 1.90
C CYS A 146 9.17 16.80 2.30
N GLN A 147 9.05 15.77 3.16
CA GLN A 147 7.76 15.34 3.72
C GLN A 147 7.10 16.45 4.54
N TRP A 148 7.88 17.14 5.36
CA TRP A 148 7.43 18.28 6.14
C TRP A 148 6.94 19.44 5.25
N LEU A 149 7.66 19.76 4.18
CA LEU A 149 7.25 20.79 3.21
C LEU A 149 5.96 20.37 2.49
N PHE A 150 5.88 19.12 2.04
CA PHE A 150 4.68 18.60 1.38
C PHE A 150 3.46 18.61 2.31
N ALA A 151 3.63 18.27 3.59
CA ALA A 151 2.56 18.31 4.59
C ALA A 151 1.95 19.71 4.82
N ARG A 152 2.62 20.79 4.39
CA ARG A 152 2.13 22.18 4.49
C ARG A 152 1.33 22.64 3.30
N LEU A 153 1.40 21.90 2.20
CA LEU A 153 0.49 22.09 1.10
C LEU A 153 -0.91 21.70 1.56
N HIS A 154 -1.90 22.53 1.22
CA HIS A 154 -3.29 22.20 1.47
C HIS A 154 -3.58 20.82 0.84
N PRO A 155 -4.23 19.87 1.54
CA PRO A 155 -4.39 18.50 1.05
C PRO A 155 -4.95 18.41 -0.37
N ASN A 156 -5.98 19.19 -0.71
CA ASN A 156 -6.52 19.25 -2.07
C ASN A 156 -5.47 19.58 -3.15
N PHE A 157 -4.58 20.54 -2.86
CA PHE A 157 -3.52 20.92 -3.80
C PHE A 157 -2.44 19.84 -3.90
N ALA A 158 -2.04 19.29 -2.75
CA ALA A 158 -1.03 18.24 -2.68
C ALA A 158 -1.47 16.96 -3.42
N ILE A 159 -2.71 16.53 -3.21
CA ILE A 159 -3.32 15.38 -3.87
C ILE A 159 -3.40 15.62 -5.38
N ALA A 160 -3.96 16.76 -5.81
CA ALA A 160 -4.07 17.08 -7.24
C ALA A 160 -2.71 17.12 -7.94
N MET A 161 -1.68 17.65 -7.26
CA MET A 161 -0.31 17.60 -7.74
C MET A 161 0.14 16.14 -7.90
N ALA A 162 0.05 15.34 -6.85
CA ALA A 162 0.50 13.95 -6.88
C ALA A 162 -0.19 13.11 -7.96
N GLU A 163 -1.51 13.20 -8.10
CA GLU A 163 -2.30 12.52 -9.13
C GLU A 163 -1.81 12.88 -10.54
N PHE A 164 -1.49 14.16 -10.79
CA PHE A 164 -0.95 14.61 -12.08
C PHE A 164 0.41 13.96 -12.40
N TRP A 165 1.34 13.91 -11.44
CA TRP A 165 2.65 13.28 -11.64
C TRP A 165 2.54 11.76 -11.77
N SER A 166 1.69 11.14 -10.95
CA SER A 166 1.38 9.71 -10.95
C SER A 166 0.85 9.27 -12.34
N GLY A 167 -0.13 10.01 -12.88
CA GLY A 167 -0.68 9.76 -14.21
C GLY A 167 0.33 9.91 -15.34
N ARG A 168 1.26 10.87 -15.23
CA ARG A 168 2.33 11.05 -16.22
C ARG A 168 3.36 9.94 -16.18
N SER A 169 3.72 9.47 -14.99
CA SER A 169 4.63 8.34 -14.81
C SER A 169 4.05 7.06 -15.38
N ARG A 170 2.77 6.76 -15.12
CA ARG A 170 2.09 5.59 -15.70
C ARG A 170 2.12 5.62 -17.22
N LYS A 171 1.72 6.73 -17.85
CA LYS A 171 1.72 6.86 -19.32
C LYS A 171 3.08 6.53 -19.94
N LYS A 172 4.17 7.01 -19.32
CA LYS A 172 5.54 6.77 -19.78
C LYS A 172 5.97 5.29 -19.69
N ASN A 173 5.41 4.52 -18.76
CA ASN A 173 5.75 3.09 -18.61
C ASN A 173 5.00 2.18 -19.60
N TYR A 174 3.97 2.70 -20.28
CA TYR A 174 3.20 1.98 -21.31
C TYR A 174 3.59 2.41 -22.74
N GLU A 175 4.55 3.31 -22.90
CA GLU A 175 5.20 3.71 -24.16
C GLU A 175 6.55 2.99 -24.30
#